data_AF-A0A0R3EGA4-F1
#
_entry.id   AF-A0A0R3EGA4-F1
#
_cell.length_a   1.000
_cell.length_b   1.000
_cell.length_c   1.000
_cell.angle_alpha   90.00
_cell.angle_beta   90.00
_cell.angle_gamma   90.00
#
_symmetry.space_group_name_H-M   'P 1'
#
loop_
_entity.id
_entity.type
_entity.pdbx_description
1 polymer ?
#
loop_
_entity_poly.entity_id
_entity_poly.type
_entity_poly.pdbx_seq_one_letter_code
_entity_poly.pdbx_strand_id
1 'polypeptide(L)'
;MRIPAAMVSLCRDSMLHKAHTRAGELIFEELRTSRRNFPKLLDSRAEAVSVLEEEIDELRDAVRANIIEHARAEAVQVGAMALRLIIDGEGRQPSEARDRLAVQSAVARAANSDPLNPLVSAHEGKGYLRGRHEQLLAGLVADNDGQVIKAANALAVLALRFVAEVPAEAARHQVGGLR
;
A
#
# COMPACT_ATOMS: atom_id res chain seq x y z
N MET A 1 -3.56 -1.38 -39.86
CA MET A 1 -3.20 -0.09 -39.24
C MET A 1 -2.46 -0.40 -37.94
N ARG A 2 -1.14 -0.11 -37.82
CA ARG A 2 -0.36 -0.38 -36.59
C ARG A 2 -0.47 0.83 -35.67
N ILE A 3 -0.82 0.61 -34.40
CA ILE A 3 -0.82 1.68 -33.39
C ILE A 3 0.64 2.03 -33.05
N PRO A 4 1.03 3.32 -33.05
CA PRO A 4 2.38 3.74 -32.67
C PRO A 4 2.74 3.35 -31.23
N ALA A 5 3.98 2.92 -30.99
CA ALA A 5 4.46 2.50 -29.67
C ALA A 5 4.27 3.57 -28.57
N ALA A 6 4.39 4.86 -28.93
CA ALA A 6 4.14 5.99 -28.03
C ALA A 6 2.69 6.04 -27.52
N MET A 7 1.70 5.71 -28.37
CA MET A 7 0.30 5.65 -27.94
C MET A 7 0.04 4.47 -26.99
N VAL A 8 0.69 3.33 -27.22
CA VAL A 8 0.60 2.17 -26.32
C VAL A 8 1.17 2.49 -24.94
N SER A 9 2.28 3.24 -24.87
CA SER A 9 2.86 3.71 -23.60
C SER A 9 1.90 4.62 -22.83
N LEU A 10 1.37 5.67 -23.49
CA LEU A 10 0.46 6.62 -22.86
C LEU A 10 -0.83 5.95 -22.35
N CYS A 11 -1.38 4.99 -23.09
CA CYS A 11 -2.53 4.21 -22.65
C CYS A 11 -2.20 3.36 -21.41
N ARG A 12 -1.02 2.74 -21.36
CA ARG A 12 -0.58 1.95 -20.20
C ARG A 12 -0.41 2.82 -18.96
N ASP A 13 0.22 3.99 -19.11
CA ASP A 13 0.44 4.92 -18.00
C ASP A 13 -0.89 5.45 -17.45
N SER A 14 -1.87 5.75 -18.33
CA SER A 14 -3.22 6.15 -17.92
C SER A 14 -3.97 5.04 -17.18
N MET A 15 -3.85 3.78 -17.63
CA MET A 15 -4.48 2.63 -16.94
C MET A 15 -3.86 2.40 -15.58
N LEU A 16 -2.53 2.46 -15.48
CA LEU A 16 -1.82 2.27 -14.22
C LEU A 16 -2.16 3.37 -13.22
N HIS A 17 -2.20 4.63 -13.67
CA HIS A 17 -2.63 5.75 -12.83
C HIS A 17 -4.07 5.58 -12.31
N LYS A 18 -5.00 5.11 -13.15
CA LYS A 18 -6.37 4.79 -12.73
C LYS A 18 -6.40 3.66 -11.69
N ALA A 19 -5.58 2.63 -11.86
CA ALA A 19 -5.46 1.53 -10.90
C ALA A 19 -4.92 2.01 -9.54
N HIS A 20 -3.88 2.85 -9.55
CA HIS A 20 -3.34 3.48 -8.34
C HIS A 20 -4.37 4.36 -7.64
N THR A 21 -5.11 5.18 -8.37
CA THR A 21 -6.20 5.99 -7.79
C THR A 21 -7.27 5.11 -7.18
N ARG A 22 -7.68 4.02 -7.85
CA ARG A 22 -8.68 3.09 -7.30
C ARG A 22 -8.18 2.39 -6.03
N ALA A 23 -6.92 1.96 -6.01
CA ALA A 23 -6.28 1.40 -4.83
C ALA A 23 -6.20 2.42 -3.68
N GLY A 24 -5.91 3.69 -4.00
CA GLY A 24 -5.95 4.79 -3.05
C GLY A 24 -7.32 4.94 -2.39
N GLU A 25 -8.42 4.89 -3.15
CA GLU A 25 -9.78 4.95 -2.58
C GLU A 25 -10.07 3.78 -1.63
N LEU A 26 -9.60 2.56 -1.94
CA LEU A 26 -9.75 1.41 -1.03
C LEU A 26 -9.00 1.62 0.29
N ILE A 27 -7.76 2.11 0.23
CA ILE A 27 -6.96 2.44 1.41
C ILE A 27 -7.61 3.58 2.21
N PHE A 28 -8.18 4.57 1.54
CA PHE A 28 -8.92 5.64 2.20
C PHE A 28 -10.14 5.10 2.93
N GLU A 29 -10.96 4.28 2.28
CA GLU A 29 -12.14 3.64 2.90
C GLU A 29 -11.75 2.80 4.12
N GLU A 30 -10.66 2.04 4.03
CA GLU A 30 -10.14 1.25 5.17
C GLU A 30 -9.62 2.14 6.29
N LEU A 31 -8.84 3.18 5.98
CA LEU A 31 -8.40 4.17 6.95
C LEU A 31 -9.58 4.80 7.71
N ARG A 32 -10.67 5.14 7.00
CA ARG A 32 -11.90 5.66 7.62
C ARG A 32 -12.63 4.59 8.44
N THR A 33 -12.58 3.33 8.04
CA THR A 33 -13.16 2.20 8.78
C THR A 33 -12.40 1.94 10.07
N SER A 34 -11.08 1.85 10.01
CA SER A 34 -10.21 1.75 11.18
C SER A 34 -10.47 2.87 12.20
N ARG A 35 -10.60 4.13 11.76
CA ARG A 35 -10.93 5.25 12.66
C ARG A 35 -12.31 5.14 13.31
N ARG A 36 -13.29 4.52 12.65
CA ARG A 36 -14.62 4.31 13.24
C ARG A 36 -14.57 3.21 14.32
N ASN A 37 -13.80 2.15 14.07
CA ASN A 37 -13.67 1.02 14.98
C ASN A 37 -12.73 1.35 16.15
N PHE A 38 -11.68 2.13 15.89
CA PHE A 38 -10.62 2.53 16.80
C PHE A 38 -10.43 4.05 16.75
N PRO A 39 -11.29 4.83 17.43
CA PRO A 39 -11.32 6.30 17.30
C PRO A 39 -10.16 7.03 17.99
N LYS A 40 -9.44 6.35 18.89
CA LYS A 40 -8.28 6.93 19.56
C LYS A 40 -7.07 6.96 18.62
N LEU A 41 -6.22 7.95 18.81
CA LEU A 41 -4.88 7.96 18.21
C LEU A 41 -4.10 6.76 18.73
N LEU A 42 -3.15 6.26 17.95
CA LEU A 42 -2.16 5.30 18.43
C LEU A 42 -1.30 6.00 19.50
N ASP A 43 -1.18 5.39 20.67
CA ASP A 43 -0.57 5.99 21.87
C ASP A 43 0.96 6.08 21.74
N SER A 44 1.59 5.18 20.96
CA SER A 44 3.04 5.21 20.75
C SER A 44 3.47 4.72 19.36
N ARG A 45 4.71 5.05 18.97
CA ARG A 45 5.35 4.50 17.76
C ARG A 45 5.45 2.98 17.83
N ALA A 46 5.79 2.43 19.00
CA ALA A 46 5.91 0.99 19.19
C ALA A 46 4.57 0.28 18.99
N GLU A 47 3.48 0.81 19.55
CA GLU A 47 2.14 0.31 19.30
C GLU A 47 1.77 0.40 17.81
N ALA A 48 1.99 1.56 17.18
CA ALA A 48 1.67 1.76 15.78
C ALA A 48 2.42 0.79 14.85
N VAL A 49 3.69 0.52 15.16
CA VAL A 49 4.51 -0.46 14.42
C VAL A 49 4.00 -1.88 14.67
N SER A 50 3.64 -2.23 15.91
CA SER A 50 3.09 -3.54 16.24
C SER A 50 1.80 -3.84 15.49
N VAL A 51 0.86 -2.89 15.44
CA VAL A 51 -0.40 -3.04 14.69
C VAL A 51 -0.11 -3.19 13.19
N LEU A 52 0.81 -2.40 12.64
CA LEU A 52 1.21 -2.52 11.24
C LEU A 52 1.91 -3.86 10.93
N GLU A 53 2.66 -4.40 11.88
CA GLU A 53 3.34 -5.70 11.75
C GLU A 53 2.33 -6.85 11.64
N GLU A 54 1.23 -6.81 12.38
CA GLU A 54 0.13 -7.78 12.27
C GLU A 54 -0.42 -7.85 10.83
N GLU A 55 -0.77 -6.71 10.24
CA GLU A 55 -1.28 -6.64 8.85
C GLU A 55 -0.25 -7.13 7.81
N ILE A 56 1.04 -6.85 8.04
CA ILE A 56 2.12 -7.32 7.17
C ILE A 56 2.27 -8.84 7.24
N ASP A 57 2.11 -9.41 8.44
CA ASP A 57 2.19 -10.84 8.67
C ASP A 57 1.01 -11.59 8.05
N GLU A 58 -0.20 -11.05 8.16
CA GLU A 58 -1.39 -11.60 7.48
C GLU A 58 -1.24 -11.54 5.96
N LEU A 59 -0.76 -10.42 5.39
CA LEU A 59 -0.44 -10.32 3.97
C LEU A 59 0.57 -11.38 3.56
N ARG A 60 1.65 -11.54 4.32
CA ARG A 60 2.72 -12.50 4.05
C ARG A 60 2.17 -13.92 4.01
N ASP A 61 1.28 -14.26 4.94
CA ASP A 61 0.71 -15.60 5.05
C ASP A 61 -0.32 -15.86 3.96
N ALA A 62 -1.14 -14.87 3.58
CA ALA A 62 -2.02 -14.96 2.42
C ALA A 62 -1.24 -15.15 1.10
N VAL A 63 -0.12 -14.44 0.90
CA VAL A 63 0.76 -14.64 -0.27
C VAL A 63 1.38 -16.04 -0.25
N ARG A 64 1.82 -16.54 0.91
CA ARG A 64 2.38 -17.91 1.04
C ARG A 64 1.32 -18.98 0.72
N ALA A 65 0.08 -18.75 1.13
CA ALA A 65 -1.04 -19.62 0.83
C ALA A 65 -1.58 -19.46 -0.60
N ASN A 66 -1.04 -18.51 -1.39
CA ASN A 66 -1.50 -18.16 -2.73
C ASN A 66 -2.99 -17.76 -2.77
N ILE A 67 -3.48 -17.07 -1.73
CA ILE A 67 -4.84 -16.51 -1.66
C ILE A 67 -4.75 -15.02 -2.04
N ILE A 68 -4.72 -14.74 -3.35
CA ILE A 68 -4.33 -13.40 -3.83
C ILE A 68 -5.32 -12.30 -3.45
N GLU A 69 -6.62 -12.57 -3.49
CA GLU A 69 -7.62 -11.57 -3.09
C GLU A 69 -7.49 -11.23 -1.60
N HIS A 70 -7.20 -12.22 -0.75
CA HIS A 70 -6.94 -11.99 0.66
C HIS A 70 -5.67 -11.17 0.84
N ALA A 71 -4.57 -11.51 0.16
CA ALA A 71 -3.34 -10.71 0.20
C ALA A 71 -3.55 -9.25 -0.25
N ARG A 72 -4.48 -9.01 -1.18
CA ARG A 72 -4.84 -7.65 -1.60
C ARG A 72 -5.68 -6.92 -0.55
N ALA A 73 -6.59 -7.60 0.14
CA ALA A 73 -7.30 -7.04 1.29
C ALA A 73 -6.31 -6.65 2.40
N GLU A 74 -5.36 -7.53 2.74
CA GLU A 74 -4.34 -7.19 3.74
C GLU A 74 -3.43 -6.05 3.29
N ALA A 75 -3.10 -5.96 2.01
CA ALA A 75 -2.37 -4.79 1.50
C ALA A 75 -3.15 -3.48 1.68
N VAL A 76 -4.48 -3.50 1.60
CA VAL A 76 -5.31 -2.32 1.92
C VAL A 76 -5.14 -1.95 3.41
N GLN A 77 -5.19 -2.93 4.31
CA GLN A 77 -5.02 -2.71 5.75
C GLN A 77 -3.60 -2.20 6.10
N VAL A 78 -2.56 -2.81 5.53
CA VAL A 78 -1.16 -2.34 5.63
C VAL A 78 -1.04 -0.87 5.20
N GLY A 79 -1.63 -0.51 4.06
CA GLY A 79 -1.63 0.85 3.56
C GLY A 79 -2.30 1.83 4.53
N ALA A 80 -3.46 1.45 5.06
CA ALA A 80 -4.20 2.26 6.03
C ALA A 80 -3.44 2.42 7.35
N MET A 81 -2.87 1.34 7.90
CA MET A 81 -2.14 1.38 9.17
C MET A 81 -0.82 2.15 9.06
N ALA A 82 -0.12 2.02 7.93
CA ALA A 82 1.08 2.82 7.67
C ALA A 82 0.76 4.34 7.62
N LEU A 83 -0.39 4.71 7.04
CA LEU A 83 -0.85 6.11 7.06
C LEU A 83 -1.28 6.56 8.45
N ARG A 84 -1.97 5.71 9.23
CA ARG A 84 -2.29 6.01 10.65
C ARG A 84 -1.05 6.25 11.47
N LEU A 85 -0.02 5.42 11.35
CA LEU A 85 1.26 5.60 12.05
C LEU A 85 1.85 6.99 11.80
N ILE A 86 1.76 7.50 10.57
CA ILE A 86 2.24 8.83 10.21
C ILE A 86 1.33 9.92 10.81
N ILE A 87 0.02 9.84 10.54
CA ILE A 87 -0.95 10.90 10.88
C ILE A 87 -1.17 10.99 12.39
N ASP A 88 -1.41 9.86 13.04
CA ASP A 88 -1.67 9.81 14.49
C ASP A 88 -0.42 10.23 15.26
N GLY A 89 0.78 9.93 14.73
CA GLY A 89 2.07 10.37 15.26
C GLY A 89 2.30 11.89 15.22
N GLU A 90 1.48 12.67 14.50
CA GLU A 90 1.50 14.13 14.57
C GLU A 90 0.80 14.68 15.82
N GLY A 91 0.10 13.83 16.59
CA GLY A 91 -0.64 14.22 17.80
C GLY A 91 -1.85 15.12 17.54
N ARG A 92 -2.28 15.23 16.28
CA ARG A 92 -3.41 16.06 15.87
C ARG A 92 -4.69 15.25 15.83
N GLN A 93 -5.82 15.90 16.09
CA GLN A 93 -7.12 15.26 15.95
C GLN A 93 -7.33 14.73 14.52
N PRO A 94 -7.90 13.51 14.37
CA PRO A 94 -8.20 12.94 13.08
C PRO A 94 -9.09 13.85 12.24
N SER A 95 -8.81 13.96 10.93
CA SER A 95 -9.68 14.66 10.01
C SER A 95 -9.72 13.96 8.66
N GLU A 96 -10.90 13.92 8.05
CA GLU A 96 -11.07 13.31 6.73
C GLU A 96 -10.18 13.98 5.69
N ALA A 97 -10.04 15.32 5.75
CA ALA A 97 -9.20 16.06 4.83
C ALA A 97 -7.71 15.67 4.94
N ARG A 98 -7.20 15.41 6.15
CA ARG A 98 -5.82 14.93 6.35
C ARG A 98 -5.65 13.51 5.85
N ASP A 99 -6.59 12.63 6.19
CA ASP A 99 -6.60 11.25 5.72
C ASP A 99 -6.57 11.20 4.17
N ARG A 100 -7.42 12.01 3.53
CA ARG A 100 -7.50 12.11 2.07
C ARG A 100 -6.21 12.66 1.46
N LEU A 101 -5.63 13.71 2.05
CA LEU A 101 -4.37 14.29 1.58
C LEU A 101 -3.22 13.29 1.68
N ALA A 102 -3.16 12.50 2.76
CA ALA A 102 -2.13 11.49 2.96
C ALA A 102 -2.22 10.38 1.89
N VAL A 103 -3.43 9.88 1.62
CA VAL A 103 -3.68 8.92 0.53
C VAL A 103 -3.32 9.49 -0.83
N GLN A 104 -3.75 10.72 -1.14
CA GLN A 104 -3.41 11.39 -2.39
C GLN A 104 -1.89 11.56 -2.57
N SER A 105 -1.17 11.82 -1.47
CA SER A 105 0.30 11.88 -1.49
C SER A 105 0.90 10.51 -1.83
N ALA A 106 0.35 9.42 -1.30
CA ALA A 106 0.79 8.07 -1.66
C ALA A 106 0.53 7.74 -3.14
N VAL A 107 -0.69 8.06 -3.64
CA VAL A 107 -1.04 7.90 -5.07
C VAL A 107 -0.06 8.67 -5.96
N ALA A 108 0.22 9.94 -5.64
CA ALA A 108 1.12 10.78 -6.42
C ALA A 108 2.56 10.25 -6.46
N ARG A 109 3.01 9.56 -5.40
CA ARG A 109 4.35 8.98 -5.32
C ARG A 109 4.46 7.62 -6.00
N ALA A 110 3.37 6.89 -6.18
CA ALA A 110 3.37 5.51 -6.67
C ALA A 110 4.14 5.35 -7.98
N ALA A 111 3.87 6.23 -8.96
CA ALA A 111 4.49 6.18 -10.30
C ALA A 111 6.03 6.39 -10.31
N ASN A 112 6.60 7.00 -9.26
CA ASN A 112 8.03 7.32 -9.17
C ASN A 112 8.68 6.64 -7.96
N SER A 113 8.03 5.62 -7.40
CA SER A 113 8.53 4.88 -6.24
C SER A 113 9.36 3.68 -6.67
N ASP A 114 10.32 3.29 -5.83
CA ASP A 114 11.04 2.03 -5.99
C ASP A 114 10.14 0.85 -5.58
N PRO A 115 9.99 -0.21 -6.42
CA PRO A 115 10.63 -0.41 -7.73
C PRO A 115 10.05 0.44 -8.87
N LEU A 116 10.90 0.98 -9.75
CA LEU A 116 10.42 1.83 -10.87
C LEU A 116 9.44 1.13 -11.82
N ASN A 117 9.62 -0.18 -12.01
CA ASN A 117 8.72 -0.98 -12.83
C ASN A 117 7.53 -1.49 -12.01
N PRO A 118 6.37 -1.74 -12.65
CA PRO A 118 5.24 -2.39 -11.98
C PRO A 118 5.62 -3.75 -11.40
N LEU A 119 4.98 -4.11 -10.29
CA LEU A 119 5.16 -5.40 -9.63
C LEU A 119 4.76 -6.56 -10.56
N VAL A 120 5.64 -7.54 -10.72
CA VAL A 120 5.43 -8.71 -11.56
C VAL A 120 4.68 -9.83 -10.83
N SER A 121 4.69 -9.84 -9.49
CA SER A 121 4.01 -10.86 -8.70
C SER A 121 3.72 -10.43 -7.26
N ALA A 122 2.80 -11.14 -6.60
CA ALA A 122 2.55 -11.00 -5.17
C ALA A 122 3.80 -11.32 -4.32
N HIS A 123 4.63 -12.29 -4.75
CA HIS A 123 5.87 -12.62 -4.04
C HIS A 123 6.90 -11.51 -4.11
N GLU A 124 7.00 -10.82 -5.24
CA GLU A 124 7.87 -9.66 -5.41
C GLU A 124 7.38 -8.49 -4.54
N GLY A 125 6.09 -8.16 -4.62
CA GLY A 125 5.48 -7.12 -3.78
C GLY A 125 5.70 -7.37 -2.29
N LYS A 126 5.48 -8.62 -1.84
CA LYS A 126 5.79 -9.05 -0.47
C LYS A 126 7.26 -8.83 -0.11
N GLY A 127 8.19 -9.11 -1.02
CA GLY A 127 9.63 -8.90 -0.81
C GLY A 127 9.97 -7.43 -0.57
N TYR A 128 9.42 -6.52 -1.38
CA TYR A 128 9.61 -5.08 -1.20
C TYR A 128 8.99 -4.56 0.09
N LEU A 129 7.76 -5.00 0.41
CA LEU A 129 7.10 -4.66 1.67
C LEU A 129 7.94 -5.10 2.88
N ARG A 130 8.45 -6.33 2.87
CA ARG A 130 9.36 -6.83 3.92
C ARG A 130 10.58 -5.91 4.09
N GLY A 131 11.23 -5.52 3.00
CA GLY A 131 12.41 -4.65 3.08
C GLY A 131 12.12 -3.28 3.68
N ARG A 132 10.92 -2.71 3.45
CA ARG A 132 10.51 -1.45 4.11
C ARG A 132 10.09 -1.67 5.56
N HIS A 133 9.52 -2.83 5.88
CA HIS A 133 9.24 -3.21 7.26
C HIS A 133 10.52 -3.33 8.09
N GLU A 134 11.54 -4.00 7.57
CA GLU A 134 12.87 -4.08 8.23
C GLU A 134 13.47 -2.68 8.47
N GLN A 135 13.30 -1.74 7.53
CA GLN A 135 13.74 -0.35 7.68
C GLN A 135 12.94 0.42 8.75
N LEU A 136 11.63 0.12 8.86
CA LEU A 136 10.74 0.68 9.88
C LEU A 136 11.19 0.22 11.27
N LEU A 137 11.39 -1.08 11.45
CA LEU A 137 11.87 -1.67 12.71
C LEU A 137 13.25 -1.13 13.10
N ALA A 138 14.18 -1.04 12.14
CA ALA A 138 15.49 -0.45 12.39
C ALA A 138 15.39 1.02 12.83
N GLY A 139 14.48 1.79 12.24
CA GLY A 139 14.21 3.18 12.65
C GLY A 139 13.65 3.27 14.06
N LEU A 140 12.72 2.38 14.43
CA LEU A 140 12.14 2.31 15.77
C LEU A 140 13.21 1.97 16.82
N VAL A 141 14.04 0.95 16.57
CA VAL A 141 15.12 0.54 17.48
C VAL A 141 16.17 1.65 17.65
N ALA A 142 16.45 2.40 16.59
CA ALA A 142 17.39 3.51 16.63
C ALA A 142 16.81 4.83 17.17
N ASP A 143 15.54 4.85 17.58
CA ASP A 143 14.79 6.06 17.97
C ASP A 143 14.89 7.18 16.92
N ASN A 144 14.85 6.78 15.64
CA ASN A 144 14.99 7.69 14.50
C ASN A 144 13.63 7.90 13.82
N ASP A 145 12.89 8.90 14.31
CA ASP A 145 11.57 9.28 13.79
C ASP A 145 11.57 9.55 12.29
N GLY A 146 12.61 10.21 11.78
CA GLY A 146 12.72 10.51 10.35
C GLY A 146 12.77 9.24 9.49
N GLN A 147 13.49 8.22 9.97
CA GLN A 147 13.55 6.91 9.31
C GLN A 147 12.22 6.15 9.43
N VAL A 148 11.58 6.18 10.61
CA VAL A 148 10.27 5.55 10.83
C VAL A 148 9.23 6.13 9.87
N ILE A 149 9.11 7.46 9.81
CA ILE A 149 8.16 8.14 8.93
C ILE A 149 8.48 7.82 7.46
N LYS A 150 9.76 7.84 7.06
CA LYS A 150 10.16 7.52 5.69
C LYS A 150 9.80 6.08 5.30
N ALA A 151 10.05 5.12 6.19
CA ALA A 151 9.74 3.71 5.95
C ALA A 151 8.23 3.46 5.89
N ALA A 152 7.44 4.07 6.79
CA ALA A 152 5.99 3.98 6.77
C ALA A 152 5.38 4.59 5.49
N ASN A 153 5.90 5.72 5.02
CA ASN A 153 5.48 6.29 3.73
C ASN A 153 5.77 5.32 2.58
N ALA A 154 6.93 4.66 2.59
CA ALA A 154 7.29 3.67 1.58
C ALA A 154 6.40 2.42 1.65
N LEU A 155 6.03 1.96 2.86
CA LEU A 155 5.07 0.87 3.06
C LEU A 155 3.70 1.24 2.51
N ALA A 156 3.16 2.43 2.81
CA ALA A 156 1.87 2.88 2.29
C ALA A 156 1.85 2.90 0.75
N VAL A 157 2.93 3.39 0.13
CA VAL A 157 3.06 3.42 -1.34
C VAL A 157 3.16 2.02 -1.92
N LEU A 158 3.99 1.13 -1.35
CA LEU A 158 4.12 -0.24 -1.84
C LEU A 158 2.84 -1.06 -1.64
N ALA A 159 2.12 -0.86 -0.54
CA ALA A 159 0.83 -1.46 -0.28
C ALA A 159 -0.20 -1.04 -1.33
N LEU A 160 -0.29 0.26 -1.62
CA LEU A 160 -1.13 0.79 -2.71
C LEU A 160 -0.78 0.16 -4.05
N ARG A 161 0.53 0.07 -4.35
CA ARG A 161 1.01 -0.56 -5.58
C ARG A 161 0.70 -2.05 -5.62
N PHE A 162 0.81 -2.76 -4.50
CA PHE A 162 0.41 -4.17 -4.41
C PHE A 162 -1.06 -4.35 -4.81
N VAL A 163 -1.96 -3.53 -4.24
CA VAL A 163 -3.39 -3.58 -4.55
C VAL A 163 -3.68 -3.28 -6.03
N ALA A 164 -2.95 -2.34 -6.62
CA ALA A 164 -3.16 -1.87 -8.00
C ALA A 164 -2.51 -2.76 -9.08
N GLU A 165 -1.32 -3.29 -8.80
CA GLU A 165 -0.45 -3.93 -9.79
C GLU A 165 -0.48 -5.45 -9.72
N VAL A 166 -0.75 -6.04 -8.55
CA VAL A 166 -0.89 -7.50 -8.42
C VAL A 166 -2.26 -7.90 -8.96
N PRO A 167 -2.33 -8.71 -10.03
CA PRO A 167 -3.58 -9.03 -10.68
C PRO A 167 -4.47 -9.89 -9.78
N ALA A 168 -5.73 -9.48 -9.68
CA ALA A 168 -6.82 -10.28 -9.14
C ALA A 168 -6.95 -11.62 -9.87
N GLU A 169 -7.35 -12.70 -9.17
CA GLU A 169 -7.52 -14.03 -9.77
C GLU A 169 -8.59 -14.05 -10.88
N ALA A 170 -9.60 -13.19 -10.75
CA ALA A 170 -10.63 -12.98 -11.78
C ALA A 170 -10.05 -12.42 -13.10
N ALA A 171 -8.96 -11.66 -13.05
CA ALA A 171 -8.29 -11.14 -14.24
C ALA A 171 -7.46 -12.21 -14.97
N ARG A 172 -6.97 -13.24 -14.26
CA ARG A 172 -6.22 -14.35 -14.87
C ARG A 172 -7.14 -15.27 -15.69
N HIS A 173 -8.37 -15.49 -15.25
CA HIS A 173 -9.34 -16.34 -15.95
C HIS A 173 -9.88 -15.71 -17.24
N GLN A 174 -9.92 -14.38 -17.36
CA GLN A 174 -10.33 -13.70 -18.60
C GLN A 174 -9.27 -13.80 -19.71
N VAL A 175 -7.99 -13.97 -19.36
CA VAL A 175 -6.90 -14.13 -20.35
C VAL A 175 -6.72 -15.60 -20.78
N GLY A 176 -7.17 -16.55 -19.96
CA GLY A 176 -7.08 -17.99 -20.24
C GLY A 176 -8.23 -18.58 -21.08
N GLY A 177 -9.34 -17.85 -21.25
CA GLY A 177 -10.55 -18.33 -21.94
C GLY A 177 -10.60 -18.13 -23.47
N LEU A 178 -9.49 -17.71 -24.09
CA LEU A 178 -9.38 -17.48 -25.54
C LEU A 178 -8.44 -18.48 -26.23
N ARG A 179 -8.41 -19.74 -25.78
CA ARG A 179 -7.73 -20.83 -26.48
C ARG A 179 -8.72 -21.85 -27.01
#